data_AF-A0A433QC22-F1
#
_entry.id   AF-A0A433QC22-F1
#
_cell.length_a   1.000
_cell.length_b   1.000
_cell.length_c   1.000
_cell.angle_alpha   90.00
_cell.angle_beta   90.00
_cell.angle_gamma   90.00
#
_symmetry.space_group_name_H-M   'P 1'
#
loop_
_entity.id
_entity.type
_entity.pdbx_description
1 polymer ?
#
loop_
_entity_poly.entity_id
_entity_poly.type
_entity_poly.pdbx_seq_one_letter_code
_entity_poly.pdbx_strand_id
1 'polypeptide(L)'
;MNTILLDLLAFGSVLSGINFIGITYLIIYVGAIAILFLFVVMMINVKLVEIHQSTIHSNQHLPLALMIGTAFFMTFNQITEMYGLHLDRTELIFGNVFTIGRFLPPDNSFIQFSQVESLGNLIDDWANYSNT
;
A
#
# COMPACT_ATOMS: atom_id res chain seq x y z
N MET A 1 -10.29 -15.79 -2.21
CA MET A 1 -10.50 -14.32 -2.14
C MET A 1 -10.10 -13.89 -0.73
N ASN A 2 -8.82 -13.54 -0.55
CA ASN A 2 -8.24 -13.26 0.77
C ASN A 2 -8.05 -11.75 0.90
N THR A 3 -8.70 -11.13 1.88
CA THR A 3 -8.66 -9.69 2.13
C THR A 3 -7.23 -9.19 2.38
N ILE A 4 -6.42 -10.01 3.07
CA ILE A 4 -5.00 -9.76 3.36
C ILE A 4 -4.13 -9.78 2.08
N LEU A 5 -4.50 -10.59 1.09
CA LEU A 5 -3.76 -10.69 -0.16
C LEU A 5 -3.93 -9.42 -1.00
N LEU A 6 -5.11 -8.81 -0.99
CA LEU A 6 -5.39 -7.58 -1.73
C LEU A 6 -4.62 -6.39 -1.17
N ASP A 7 -4.49 -6.27 0.16
CA ASP A 7 -3.70 -5.22 0.80
C ASP A 7 -2.21 -5.33 0.46
N LEU A 8 -1.66 -6.56 0.42
CA LEU A 8 -0.27 -6.79 0.03
C LEU A 8 -0.01 -6.41 -1.44
N LEU A 9 -0.96 -6.69 -2.33
CA LEU A 9 -0.85 -6.32 -3.75
C LEU A 9 -0.90 -4.80 -3.96
N ALA A 10 -1.73 -4.09 -3.20
CA ALA A 10 -1.80 -2.63 -3.27
C ALA A 10 -0.47 -1.98 -2.90
N PHE A 11 0.13 -2.39 -1.78
CA PHE A 11 1.43 -1.89 -1.34
C PHE A 11 2.54 -2.28 -2.32
N GLY A 12 2.55 -3.53 -2.80
CA GLY A 12 3.51 -4.00 -3.81
C GLY A 12 3.45 -3.21 -5.13
N SER A 13 2.25 -2.80 -5.55
CA SER A 13 2.05 -2.02 -6.78
C SER A 13 2.64 -0.60 -6.68
N VAL A 14 2.51 0.03 -5.51
CA VAL A 14 3.14 1.34 -5.23
C VAL A 14 4.66 1.22 -5.24
N LEU A 15 5.22 0.16 -4.64
CA LEU A 15 6.67 -0.07 -4.62
C LEU A 15 7.25 -0.42 -6.00
N SER A 16 6.47 -1.07 -6.86
CA SER A 16 6.88 -1.46 -8.22
C SER A 16 6.82 -0.31 -9.24
N GLY A 17 6.44 0.90 -8.81
CA GLY A 17 6.32 2.07 -9.67
C GLY A 17 4.99 2.17 -10.42
N ILE A 18 3.98 1.34 -10.13
CA ILE A 18 2.62 1.40 -10.69
C ILE A 18 1.71 2.16 -9.70
N ASN A 19 1.97 3.46 -9.55
CA ASN A 19 1.32 4.28 -8.53
C ASN A 19 -0.19 4.38 -8.72
N PHE A 20 -0.69 4.45 -9.96
CA PHE A 20 -2.12 4.66 -10.21
C PHE A 20 -2.97 3.50 -9.68
N ILE A 21 -2.58 2.25 -9.98
CA ILE A 21 -3.29 1.05 -9.52
C ILE A 21 -3.20 0.93 -8.00
N GLY A 22 -2.02 1.17 -7.41
CA GLY A 22 -1.83 1.06 -5.97
C GLY A 22 -2.70 2.03 -5.17
N ILE A 23 -2.78 3.29 -5.60
CA ILE A 23 -3.64 4.30 -4.96
C ILE A 23 -5.13 4.02 -5.20
N THR A 24 -5.50 3.54 -6.39
CA THR A 24 -6.89 3.15 -6.69
C THR A 24 -7.37 2.01 -5.78
N TYR A 25 -6.53 1.00 -5.56
CA TYR A 25 -6.85 -0.08 -4.61
C TYR A 25 -7.04 0.46 -3.20
N LEU A 26 -6.19 1.37 -2.72
CA LEU A 26 -6.33 1.96 -1.38
C LEU A 26 -7.66 2.71 -1.24
N ILE A 27 -8.05 3.51 -2.24
CA ILE A 27 -9.29 4.28 -2.22
C ILE A 27 -10.52 3.35 -2.26
N ILE A 28 -10.58 2.40 -3.18
CA ILE A 28 -11.77 1.54 -3.36
C ILE A 28 -11.87 0.51 -2.24
N TYR A 29 -10.76 -0.15 -1.92
CA TYR A 29 -10.79 -1.26 -0.97
C TYR A 29 -10.79 -0.75 0.46
N VAL A 30 -9.72 -0.05 0.88
CA VAL A 30 -9.64 0.45 2.25
C VAL A 30 -10.64 1.58 2.47
N GLY A 31 -10.76 2.53 1.54
CA GLY A 31 -11.64 3.70 1.67
C GLY A 31 -13.13 3.35 1.67
N ALA A 32 -13.63 2.61 0.68
CA ALA A 32 -15.07 2.32 0.60
C ALA A 32 -15.54 1.40 1.74
N ILE A 33 -14.74 0.40 2.11
CA ILE A 33 -15.06 -0.48 3.24
C ILE A 33 -15.05 0.32 4.55
N ALA A 34 -14.08 1.23 4.76
CA ALA A 34 -14.01 2.04 5.97
C ALA A 34 -15.20 3.02 6.11
N ILE A 35 -15.63 3.67 5.03
CA ILE A 35 -16.78 4.60 5.07
C ILE A 35 -18.08 3.82 5.33
N LEU A 36 -18.24 2.63 4.74
CA LEU A 36 -19.37 1.76 5.01
C LEU A 36 -19.40 1.34 6.50
N PHE A 37 -18.25 0.94 7.05
CA PHE A 37 -18.14 0.64 8.47
C PHE A 37 -18.39 1.86 9.37
N LEU A 38 -17.92 3.04 8.98
CA LEU A 38 -18.17 4.27 9.73
C LEU A 38 -19.67 4.57 9.83
N PHE A 39 -20.40 4.39 8.74
CA PHE A 39 -21.85 4.55 8.71
C PHE A 39 -22.55 3.54 9.64
N VAL A 40 -22.12 2.28 9.59
CA VAL A 40 -22.63 1.21 10.46
C VAL A 40 -22.38 1.53 11.92
N VAL A 41 -21.16 1.93 12.28
CA VAL A 41 -20.79 2.26 13.68
C VAL A 41 -21.53 3.49 14.18
N MET A 42 -21.77 4.51 13.34
CA MET A 42 -22.58 5.68 13.72
C MET A 42 -24.06 5.32 13.93
N MET A 43 -24.59 4.34 13.19
CA MET A 43 -25.96 3.85 13.39
C MET A 43 -26.10 2.93 14.60
N ILE A 44 -25.02 2.26 15.03
CA ILE A 44 -25.03 1.44 16.23
C ILE A 44 -24.91 2.36 17.45
N ASN A 45 -25.95 2.40 18.28
CA ASN A 45 -25.94 3.09 19.58
C ASN A 45 -25.05 2.33 20.57
N VAL A 46 -23.74 2.56 20.48
CA VAL A 46 -22.73 1.99 21.35
C VAL A 46 -22.75 2.75 22.69
N LYS A 47 -23.51 2.26 23.67
CA LYS A 47 -23.43 2.67 25.09
C LYS A 47 -22.12 2.22 25.79
N LEU A 48 -21.02 2.02 25.06
CA LEU A 48 -19.75 1.50 25.62
C LEU A 48 -19.06 2.44 26.60
N VAL A 49 -19.57 3.66 26.81
CA VAL A 49 -18.97 4.61 27.76
C VAL A 49 -19.15 4.16 29.22
N GLU A 50 -20.12 3.29 29.54
CA GLU A 50 -20.26 2.75 30.90
C GLU A 50 -19.47 1.44 31.14
N ILE A 51 -18.99 0.79 30.07
CA ILE A 51 -18.15 -0.43 30.16
C ILE A 51 -16.65 -0.08 30.33
N HIS A 52 -16.26 1.19 30.19
CA HIS A 52 -14.87 1.61 30.42
C HIS A 52 -14.45 1.60 31.89
N GLN A 53 -15.38 1.55 32.84
CA GLN A 53 -15.04 1.48 34.27
C GLN A 53 -14.56 0.08 34.68
N SER A 54 -14.88 -0.98 33.93
CA SER A 54 -14.35 -2.34 34.19
C SER A 54 -13.08 -2.66 33.38
N THR A 55 -12.72 -1.86 32.38
CA THR A 55 -11.50 -2.08 31.56
C THR A 55 -10.21 -1.59 32.23
N ILE A 56 -10.31 -0.79 33.30
CA ILE A 56 -9.13 -0.40 34.11
C ILE A 56 -8.47 -1.63 34.76
N HIS A 57 -9.18 -2.75 34.88
CA HIS A 57 -8.64 -4.05 35.33
C HIS A 57 -8.19 -4.97 34.18
N SER A 58 -8.34 -4.55 32.92
CA SER A 58 -8.11 -5.37 31.72
C SER A 58 -6.84 -4.95 30.95
N ASN A 59 -5.78 -4.59 31.66
CA ASN A 59 -4.45 -4.41 31.07
C ASN A 59 -3.77 -5.77 30.71
N GLN A 60 -4.55 -6.86 30.67
CA GLN A 60 -4.09 -8.23 30.49
C GLN A 60 -3.77 -8.58 29.02
N HIS A 61 -4.25 -7.77 28.07
CA HIS A 61 -3.92 -7.96 26.64
C HIS A 61 -2.62 -7.26 26.23
N LEU A 62 -2.12 -6.32 27.04
CA LEU A 62 -0.87 -5.59 26.77
C LEU A 62 0.37 -6.52 26.79
N PRO A 63 0.55 -7.42 27.78
CA PRO A 63 1.67 -8.38 27.77
C PRO A 63 1.58 -9.36 26.61
N LEU A 64 0.37 -9.79 26.25
CA LEU A 64 0.16 -10.75 25.16
C LEU A 64 0.46 -10.13 23.79
N ALA A 65 0.00 -8.90 23.56
CA ALA A 65 0.34 -8.13 22.37
C ALA A 65 1.85 -7.89 22.27
N LEU A 66 2.51 -7.62 23.39
CA LEU A 66 3.96 -7.44 23.44
C LEU A 66 4.70 -8.76 23.14
N MET A 67 4.24 -9.89 23.67
CA MET A 67 4.81 -11.21 23.39
C MET A 67 4.73 -11.58 21.91
N ILE A 68 3.58 -11.34 21.28
CA ILE A 68 3.37 -11.61 19.86
C ILE A 68 4.20 -10.64 19.01
N GLY A 69 4.24 -9.35 19.39
CA GLY A 69 5.02 -8.32 18.70
C GLY A 69 6.52 -8.60 18.73
N THR A 70 7.07 -9.00 19.88
CA THR A 70 8.50 -9.34 20.00
C THR A 70 8.84 -10.62 19.25
N ALA A 71 7.97 -11.65 19.30
CA ALA A 71 8.15 -12.86 18.51
C ALA A 71 8.20 -12.56 17.00
N PHE A 72 7.27 -11.73 16.52
CA PHE A 72 7.27 -11.28 15.12
C PHE A 72 8.54 -10.51 14.75
N PHE A 73 8.99 -9.60 15.62
CA PHE A 73 10.19 -8.80 15.38
C PHE A 73 11.45 -9.67 15.28
N MET A 74 11.58 -10.68 16.14
CA MET A 74 12.70 -11.63 16.07
C MET A 74 12.68 -12.44 14.77
N THR A 75 11.53 -12.96 14.37
CA THR A 75 11.39 -13.69 13.11
C THR A 75 11.72 -12.81 11.90
N PHE A 76 11.27 -11.55 11.89
CA PHE A 76 11.56 -10.62 10.80
C PHE A 76 13.05 -10.30 10.67
N ASN A 77 13.75 -10.10 11.79
CA ASN A 77 15.20 -9.87 11.78
C ASN A 77 15.95 -11.10 11.27
N GLN A 78 15.57 -12.30 11.72
CA GLN A 78 16.17 -13.55 11.24
C GLN A 78 15.96 -13.78 9.74
N ILE A 79 14.75 -13.48 9.24
CA ILE A 79 14.44 -13.50 7.82
C ILE A 79 15.38 -12.55 7.07
N THR A 80 15.51 -11.30 7.53
CA THR A 80 16.34 -10.29 6.87
C THR A 80 17.82 -10.72 6.78
N GLU A 81 18.36 -11.31 7.85
CA GLU A 81 19.72 -11.85 7.88
C GLU A 81 19.88 -13.06 6.94
N MET A 82 18.88 -13.95 6.88
CA MET A 82 18.87 -15.13 6.00
C MET A 82 18.85 -14.76 4.50
N TYR A 83 18.12 -13.71 4.12
CA TYR A 83 18.05 -13.23 2.73
C TYR A 83 19.26 -12.38 2.32
N GLY A 84 20.24 -12.16 3.21
CA GLY A 84 21.53 -11.60 2.85
C GLY A 84 21.48 -10.19 2.27
N LEU A 85 20.56 -9.32 2.73
CA LEU A 85 20.54 -7.91 2.34
C LEU A 85 21.69 -7.14 3.01
N HIS A 86 22.91 -7.29 2.50
CA HIS A 86 23.97 -6.29 2.69
C HIS A 86 23.58 -5.04 1.89
N LEU A 87 23.20 -3.96 2.58
CA LEU A 87 22.76 -2.68 1.99
C LEU A 87 23.86 -1.90 1.26
N ASP A 88 24.92 -2.56 0.81
CA ASP A 88 26.05 -1.94 0.09
C ASP A 88 25.77 -1.79 -1.43
N ARG A 89 24.72 -2.48 -1.94
CA ARG A 89 24.38 -2.56 -3.38
C ARG A 89 23.29 -1.58 -3.83
N THR A 90 22.64 -0.86 -2.91
CA THR A 90 21.62 0.15 -3.25
C THR A 90 22.24 1.40 -3.87
N GLU A 91 23.42 1.84 -3.43
CA GLU A 91 24.21 2.92 -4.05
C GLU A 91 24.47 2.67 -5.55
N LEU A 92 24.71 1.40 -5.94
CA LEU A 92 24.91 1.01 -7.34
C LEU A 92 23.62 1.04 -8.14
N ILE A 93 22.47 0.64 -7.57
CA ILE A 93 21.18 0.69 -8.26
C ILE A 93 20.71 2.15 -8.44
N PHE A 94 20.84 2.99 -7.41
CA PHE A 94 20.55 4.42 -7.51
C PHE A 94 21.50 5.13 -8.48
N GLY A 95 22.80 4.79 -8.49
CA GLY A 95 23.77 5.33 -9.44
C GLY A 95 23.48 4.94 -10.89
N ASN A 96 23.02 3.72 -11.14
CA ASN A 96 22.61 3.28 -12.47
C ASN A 96 21.27 3.90 -12.91
N VAL A 97 20.27 4.02 -12.02
CA VAL A 97 19.00 4.69 -12.32
C VAL A 97 19.21 6.19 -12.60
N PHE A 98 20.06 6.86 -11.83
CA PHE A 98 20.47 8.24 -12.08
C PHE A 98 21.20 8.39 -13.42
N THR A 99 21.96 7.38 -13.83
CA THR A 99 22.65 7.35 -15.14
C THR A 99 21.68 7.05 -16.29
N ILE A 100 20.63 6.23 -16.09
CA ILE A 100 19.53 6.03 -17.05
C ILE A 100 18.80 7.36 -17.31
N GLY A 101 18.62 8.20 -16.27
CA GLY A 101 18.10 9.55 -16.43
C GLY A 101 18.95 10.49 -17.29
N ARG A 102 20.24 10.19 -17.50
CA ARG A 102 21.16 10.95 -18.38
C ARG A 102 21.15 10.46 -19.83
N PHE A 103 20.46 9.35 -20.13
CA PHE A 103 20.22 8.88 -21.51
C PHE A 103 18.89 9.38 -22.09
N LEU A 104 18.12 10.14 -21.31
CA LEU A 104 17.03 10.95 -21.84
C LEU A 104 17.63 12.17 -22.56
N PRO A 105 17.27 12.44 -23.82
CA PRO A 105 17.68 13.65 -24.52
C PRO A 105 17.37 14.89 -23.66
N PRO A 106 18.27 15.89 -23.60
CA PRO A 106 18.03 17.12 -22.84
C PRO A 106 16.84 17.94 -23.34
N ASP A 107 16.44 17.70 -24.59
CA ASP A 107 15.19 18.15 -25.15
C ASP A 107 14.08 17.19 -24.72
N ASN A 108 13.08 17.75 -24.04
CA ASN A 108 11.90 17.05 -23.51
C ASN A 108 10.97 16.55 -24.63
N SER A 109 11.51 16.06 -25.75
CA SER A 109 10.82 15.65 -26.97
C SER A 109 9.99 14.37 -26.80
N PHE A 110 10.16 13.67 -25.68
CA PHE A 110 9.20 12.70 -25.17
C PHE A 110 8.38 13.37 -24.05
N ILE A 111 7.10 13.64 -24.32
CA ILE A 111 6.14 14.01 -23.28
C ILE A 111 6.07 12.83 -22.31
N GLN A 112 6.52 12.99 -21.06
CA GLN A 112 6.30 11.99 -20.02
C GLN A 112 4.79 11.96 -19.74
N PHE A 113 4.10 10.97 -20.30
CA PHE A 113 2.72 10.72 -19.95
C PHE A 113 2.65 10.16 -18.53
N SER A 114 1.81 10.76 -17.69
CA SER A 114 1.43 10.14 -16.44
C SER A 114 0.73 8.81 -16.70
N GLN A 115 0.83 7.86 -15.78
CA GLN A 115 0.10 6.58 -15.87
C GLN A 115 -1.40 6.80 -16.09
N VAL A 116 -1.95 7.86 -15.52
CA VAL A 116 -3.37 8.25 -15.68
C VAL A 116 -3.65 8.71 -17.11
N GLU A 117 -2.77 9.52 -17.70
CA GLU A 117 -2.93 10.05 -19.07
C GLU A 117 -2.79 8.92 -20.10
N SER A 118 -1.82 8.04 -19.91
CA SER A 118 -1.63 6.86 -20.77
C SER A 118 -2.86 5.94 -20.74
N LEU A 119 -3.42 5.68 -19.56
CA LEU A 119 -4.64 4.88 -19.44
C LEU A 119 -5.88 5.60 -19.98
N GLY A 120 -5.98 6.92 -19.79
CA GLY A 120 -7.06 7.74 -20.35
C GLY A 120 -7.11 7.64 -21.87
N ASN A 121 -5.98 7.84 -22.53
CA ASN A 121 -5.87 7.73 -23.99
C ASN A 121 -6.25 6.32 -24.50
N LEU A 122 -5.84 5.27 -23.78
CA LEU A 122 -6.19 3.89 -24.15
C LEU A 122 -7.70 3.61 -24.00
N ILE A 123 -8.35 4.18 -22.99
CA ILE A 123 -9.79 4.04 -22.78
C ILE A 123 -10.56 4.82 -23.85
N ASP A 124 -10.09 6.01 -24.21
CA ASP A 124 -10.69 6.84 -25.26
C ASP A 124 -10.56 6.17 -26.64
N ASP A 125 -9.41 5.57 -26.94
CA ASP A 125 -9.20 4.79 -28.17
C ASP A 125 -10.09 3.55 -28.20
N TRP A 126 -10.23 2.84 -27.08
CA TRP A 126 -11.11 1.67 -26.97
C TRP A 126 -12.59 2.06 -27.13
N ALA A 127 -12.99 3.19 -26.57
CA ALA A 127 -14.33 3.74 -26.73
C ALA A 127 -14.64 4.18 -28.17
N ASN A 128 -13.63 4.68 -28.90
CA ASN A 128 -13.78 4.99 -30.32
C ASN A 128 -13.84 3.72 -31.20
N TYR A 129 -13.04 2.70 -30.88
CA TYR A 129 -13.07 1.42 -31.59
C TYR A 129 -14.37 0.63 -31.37
N SER A 130 -15.00 0.74 -30.20
CA SER A 130 -16.27 0.06 -29.92
C SER A 130 -17.48 0.68 -30.62
N ASN A 131 -17.35 1.91 -31.11
CA ASN A 131 -18.42 2.67 -31.79
C ASN A 131 -18.35 2.59 -33.33
N THR A 132 -17.43 1.79 -33.89
CA THR A 132 -17.32 1.47 -35.32
C THR A 132 -17.63 0.01 -35.58
#